data_AF-A0AAN5IFZ0-F1
#
_entry.id   AF-A0AAN5IFZ0-F1
#
_cell.length_a   1.000
_cell.length_b   1.000
_cell.length_c   1.000
_cell.angle_alpha   90.00
_cell.angle_beta   90.00
_cell.angle_gamma   90.00
#
_symmetry.space_group_name_H-M   'P 1'
#
loop_
_entity.id
_entity.type
_entity.pdbx_description
1 polymer ?
#
loop_
_entity_poly.entity_id
_entity_poly.type
_entity_poly.pdbx_seq_one_letter_code
_entity_poly.pdbx_strand_id
1 'polypeptide(L)'
;GYLEFEHSYLYDMYDFKGTPYYPIEVCKDAGCRVYLTYILDDMGDQYNGPFTIEIEGITKTSFYDLNRLTLPNREKGFLDIPKGTAEFVVHNPHNNGGTRPLALWVVLNSAPSLDTIAVFEAANGGAIATTARNVVLMSVSPFTATATMTGKYAVTIKPSPFDMLGNAECEYVLKMDDAISPSFSQSFSSPIISFGFDSAISMQLNTDLSFPVDRAINASGYLSGPGYIGCADKALVFRNENYVTGTASFNETFNVKGQTRRHISFYGDLNTDDTAPIMLYDMDTDGEPLRILGNQNDNTSTWEYEMDTSSFSIHWDSLFWCNETFMIRYDVGGPVGPPGTKATKSPIEVTTTSASLRS
;
A
#
# COMPACT_ATOMS: atom_id res chain seq x y z
N GLY A 1 0.93 17.08 2.60
CA GLY A 1 -0.46 17.07 2.15
C GLY A 1 -0.96 15.70 2.48
N TYR A 2 -2.10 15.62 3.16
CA TYR A 2 -2.73 14.34 3.49
C TYR A 2 -3.44 13.77 2.27
N LEU A 3 -3.70 12.47 2.27
CA LEU A 3 -4.47 11.79 1.23
C LEU A 3 -5.95 11.79 1.59
N GLU A 4 -6.81 12.15 0.64
CA GLU A 4 -8.26 12.14 0.80
C GLU A 4 -8.88 11.01 -0.04
N PHE A 5 -9.81 10.28 0.59
CA PHE A 5 -10.59 9.19 0.00
C PHE A 5 -12.08 9.50 0.17
N GLU A 6 -12.96 8.61 -0.30
CA GLU A 6 -14.42 8.84 -0.30
C GLU A 6 -14.97 9.16 1.10
N HIS A 7 -14.51 8.45 2.13
CA HIS A 7 -14.97 8.64 3.51
C HIS A 7 -13.86 8.61 4.55
N SER A 8 -12.61 8.78 4.11
CA SER A 8 -11.48 8.75 5.01
C SER A 8 -10.33 9.62 4.54
N TYR A 9 -9.44 9.92 5.48
CA TYR A 9 -8.28 10.77 5.29
C TYR A 9 -7.06 10.10 5.90
N LEU A 10 -5.92 10.19 5.25
CA LEU A 10 -4.69 9.59 5.73
C LEU A 10 -3.58 10.63 5.80
N TYR A 11 -3.06 10.83 7.01
CA TYR A 11 -1.96 11.73 7.30
C TYR A 11 -0.70 10.91 7.55
N ASP A 12 0.44 11.45 7.11
CA ASP A 12 1.75 10.84 7.30
C ASP A 12 2.63 11.67 8.24
N MET A 13 3.86 11.22 8.45
CA MET A 13 4.79 11.87 9.36
C MET A 13 5.20 13.29 8.94
N TYR A 14 5.13 13.63 7.65
CA TYR A 14 5.51 14.94 7.12
C TYR A 14 4.41 15.97 7.27
N ASP A 15 3.14 15.56 7.44
CA ASP A 15 2.07 16.49 7.79
C ASP A 15 2.28 17.10 9.18
N PHE A 16 2.92 16.36 10.09
CA PHE A 16 3.21 16.80 11.45
C PHE A 16 4.65 17.29 11.67
N LYS A 17 5.53 17.14 10.67
CA LYS A 17 6.95 17.52 10.77
C LYS A 17 7.11 19.02 10.74
N GLY A 18 7.78 19.58 11.74
CA GLY A 18 7.94 21.03 11.89
C GLY A 18 6.66 21.77 12.28
N THR A 19 5.55 21.07 12.52
CA THR A 19 4.26 21.65 12.86
C THR A 19 3.88 21.28 14.30
N PRO A 20 4.03 22.19 15.29
CA PRO A 20 3.71 21.87 16.67
C PRO A 20 2.23 21.55 16.87
N TYR A 21 1.33 22.24 16.18
CA TYR A 21 -0.11 22.04 16.29
C TYR A 21 -0.72 21.88 14.90
N TYR A 22 -1.31 20.72 14.64
CA TYR A 22 -1.96 20.42 13.36
C TYR A 22 -3.46 20.21 13.57
N PRO A 23 -4.32 21.17 13.20
CA PRO A 23 -5.77 21.02 13.31
C PRO A 23 -6.35 20.11 12.22
N ILE A 24 -7.34 19.29 12.58
CA ILE A 24 -8.07 18.40 11.67
C ILE A 24 -9.57 18.63 11.84
N GLU A 25 -10.21 19.16 10.78
CA GLU A 25 -11.60 19.66 10.81
C GLU A 25 -12.63 18.71 10.17
N VAL A 26 -12.21 17.52 9.73
CA VAL A 26 -13.04 16.63 8.88
C VAL A 26 -14.18 15.92 9.63
N CYS A 27 -14.14 15.88 10.97
CA CYS A 27 -15.05 15.08 11.78
C CYS A 27 -16.33 15.82 12.22
N LYS A 28 -16.49 17.09 11.86
CA LYS A 28 -17.57 17.96 12.36
C LYS A 28 -18.97 17.42 12.09
N ASP A 29 -19.23 16.96 10.88
CA ASP A 29 -20.61 16.66 10.43
C ASP A 29 -21.07 15.24 10.78
N ALA A 30 -20.16 14.27 10.82
CA ALA A 30 -20.47 12.87 11.05
C ALA A 30 -19.87 12.30 12.34
N GLY A 31 -18.84 12.95 12.91
CA GLY A 31 -17.89 12.26 13.80
C GLY A 31 -16.95 11.36 12.99
N CYS A 32 -15.94 10.80 13.65
CA CYS A 32 -14.98 9.91 13.00
C CYS A 32 -14.32 8.95 13.97
N ARG A 33 -13.74 7.87 13.44
CA ARG A 33 -12.79 6.99 14.12
C ARG A 33 -11.37 7.32 13.68
N VAL A 34 -10.47 7.47 14.63
CA VAL A 34 -9.05 7.77 14.38
C VAL A 34 -8.21 6.56 14.76
N TYR A 35 -7.54 5.99 13.75
CA TYR A 35 -6.59 4.90 13.89
C TYR A 35 -5.18 5.44 13.70
N LEU A 36 -4.21 4.87 14.40
CA LEU A 36 -2.80 5.28 14.31
C LEU A 36 -1.90 4.07 14.25
N THR A 37 -1.00 4.00 13.26
CA THR A 37 0.11 3.05 13.22
C THR A 37 1.44 3.79 13.15
N TYR A 38 2.43 3.35 13.93
CA TYR A 38 3.83 3.71 13.77
C TYR A 38 4.73 2.55 14.25
N ILE A 39 6.00 2.57 13.86
CA ILE A 39 6.96 1.50 14.19
C ILE A 39 7.10 1.32 15.71
N LEU A 40 6.85 0.11 16.20
CA LEU A 40 7.00 -0.25 17.60
C LEU A 40 8.48 -0.55 17.94
N ASP A 41 9.30 0.50 17.96
CA ASP A 41 10.68 0.46 18.45
C ASP A 41 10.99 1.67 19.36
N ASP A 42 12.16 1.64 20.02
CA ASP A 42 12.58 2.70 20.96
C ASP A 42 12.54 4.09 20.33
N MET A 43 12.82 4.18 19.03
CA MET A 43 12.88 5.46 18.34
C MET A 43 11.50 5.92 17.87
N GLY A 44 10.63 5.01 17.44
CA GLY A 44 9.22 5.30 17.16
C GLY A 44 8.52 5.80 18.42
N ASP A 45 8.75 5.16 19.56
CA ASP A 45 8.20 5.61 20.84
C ASP A 45 8.82 6.91 21.33
N GLN A 46 10.11 7.16 21.07
CA GLN A 46 10.76 8.41 21.44
C GLN A 46 10.23 9.62 20.64
N TYR A 47 10.01 9.44 19.34
CA TYR A 47 9.68 10.55 18.43
C TYR A 47 8.19 10.67 18.14
N ASN A 48 7.43 9.58 18.04
CA ASN A 48 6.00 9.65 17.75
C ASN A 48 5.16 9.47 19.01
N GLY A 49 5.59 8.62 19.94
CA GLY A 49 4.86 8.33 21.18
C GLY A 49 4.37 9.56 21.96
N PRO A 50 5.18 10.62 22.14
CA PRO A 50 4.80 11.80 22.93
C PRO A 50 3.75 12.70 22.27
N PHE A 51 3.43 12.50 20.98
CA PHE A 51 2.39 13.27 20.33
C PHE A 51 1.06 13.07 21.04
N THR A 52 0.22 14.10 21.06
CA THR A 52 -1.10 14.04 21.71
C THR A 52 -2.21 14.45 20.75
N ILE A 53 -3.38 13.84 20.92
CA ILE A 53 -4.62 14.28 20.29
C ILE A 53 -5.44 15.05 21.32
N GLU A 54 -5.76 16.30 20.98
CA GLU A 54 -6.53 17.21 21.81
C GLU A 54 -7.88 17.53 21.16
N ILE A 55 -8.94 17.57 21.97
CA ILE A 55 -10.26 18.03 21.56
C ILE A 55 -10.67 19.13 22.53
N GLU A 56 -11.01 20.31 22.00
CA GLU A 56 -11.36 21.50 22.80
C GLU A 56 -10.26 21.86 23.83
N GLY A 57 -8.99 21.69 23.45
CA GLY A 57 -7.83 21.96 24.31
C GLY A 57 -7.62 20.96 25.45
N ILE A 58 -8.34 19.83 25.44
CA ILE A 58 -8.17 18.74 26.41
C ILE A 58 -7.52 17.55 25.72
N THR A 59 -6.35 17.15 26.21
CA THR A 59 -5.68 15.90 25.79
C THR A 59 -6.59 14.70 26.02
N LYS A 60 -6.89 13.97 24.95
CA LYS A 60 -7.71 12.75 24.99
C LYS A 60 -6.88 11.48 25.02
N THR A 61 -5.80 11.45 24.24
CA THR A 61 -4.89 10.31 24.16
C THR A 61 -3.52 10.74 23.66
N SER A 62 -2.50 9.94 23.95
CA SER A 62 -1.19 10.04 23.30
C SER A 62 -1.13 9.12 22.08
N PHE A 63 -0.21 9.39 21.17
CA PHE A 63 0.08 8.47 20.07
C PHE A 63 0.62 7.14 20.60
N TYR A 64 1.39 7.15 21.69
CA TYR A 64 1.86 5.92 22.36
C TYR A 64 0.70 5.01 22.77
N ASP A 65 -0.32 5.58 23.42
CA ASP A 65 -1.49 4.84 23.90
C ASP A 65 -2.38 4.40 22.73
N LEU A 66 -2.63 5.29 21.77
CA LEU A 66 -3.49 4.98 20.62
C LEU A 66 -2.89 3.90 19.71
N ASN A 67 -1.58 3.93 19.45
CA ASN A 67 -0.93 2.94 18.59
C ASN A 67 -1.04 1.51 19.16
N ARG A 68 -1.02 1.39 20.49
CA ARG A 68 -1.11 0.12 21.24
C ARG A 68 -2.53 -0.27 21.62
N LEU A 69 -3.50 0.62 21.42
CA LEU A 69 -4.88 0.35 21.75
C LEU A 69 -5.37 -0.84 20.91
N THR A 70 -5.84 -1.88 21.60
CA THR A 70 -6.32 -3.11 20.99
C THR A 70 -7.67 -3.45 21.60
N LEU A 71 -8.65 -3.79 20.77
CA LEU A 71 -9.97 -4.25 21.19
C LEU A 71 -9.91 -5.70 21.72
N PRO A 72 -10.93 -6.18 22.47
CA PRO A 72 -10.93 -7.53 23.05
C PRO A 72 -10.77 -8.67 22.03
N ASN A 73 -11.23 -8.45 20.79
CA ASN A 73 -11.10 -9.36 19.65
C ASN A 73 -9.75 -9.25 18.92
N ARG A 74 -8.78 -8.51 19.47
CA ARG A 74 -7.45 -8.21 18.90
C ARG A 74 -7.46 -7.27 17.69
N GLU A 75 -8.61 -6.71 17.33
CA GLU A 75 -8.65 -5.63 16.35
C GLU A 75 -7.94 -4.39 16.88
N LYS A 76 -7.42 -3.59 15.96
CA LYS A 76 -6.81 -2.31 16.28
C LYS A 76 -7.86 -1.38 16.87
N GLY A 77 -7.55 -0.82 18.03
CA GLY A 77 -8.39 0.19 18.66
C GLY A 77 -8.34 1.52 17.92
N PHE A 78 -9.29 2.37 18.25
CA PHE A 78 -9.44 3.70 17.68
C PHE A 78 -9.87 4.70 18.73
N LEU A 79 -9.58 5.98 18.48
CA LEU A 79 -10.19 7.09 19.20
C LEU A 79 -11.47 7.51 18.47
N ASP A 80 -12.59 7.53 19.18
CA ASP A 80 -13.85 8.05 18.66
C ASP A 80 -13.91 9.58 18.86
N ILE A 81 -14.09 10.32 17.77
CA ILE A 81 -14.28 11.76 17.77
C ILE A 81 -15.79 12.03 17.57
N PRO A 82 -16.47 12.62 18.57
CA PRO A 82 -17.91 12.84 18.48
C PRO A 82 -18.29 13.80 17.35
N LYS A 83 -19.45 13.55 16.74
CA LYS A 83 -20.12 14.51 15.86
C LYS A 83 -20.28 15.87 16.56
N GLY A 84 -20.05 16.95 15.81
CA GLY A 84 -20.10 18.32 16.32
C GLY A 84 -18.74 18.85 16.81
N THR A 85 -17.73 17.99 16.94
CA THR A 85 -16.35 18.41 17.18
C THR A 85 -15.86 19.24 15.99
N ALA A 86 -15.68 20.54 16.18
CA ALA A 86 -15.27 21.45 15.09
C ALA A 86 -13.91 21.06 14.51
N GLU A 87 -12.96 20.74 15.39
CA GLU A 87 -11.64 20.22 15.05
C GLU A 87 -11.10 19.37 16.21
N PHE A 88 -10.17 18.48 15.91
CA PHE A 88 -9.23 17.97 16.89
C PHE A 88 -7.81 18.35 16.46
N VAL A 89 -6.91 18.52 17.43
CA VAL A 89 -5.54 18.98 17.18
C VAL A 89 -4.56 17.86 17.49
N VAL A 90 -3.67 17.57 16.55
CA VAL A 90 -2.47 16.76 16.81
C VAL A 90 -1.36 17.70 17.27
N HIS A 91 -0.90 17.51 18.50
CA HIS A 91 0.18 18.30 19.08
C HIS A 91 1.48 17.48 19.06
N ASN A 92 2.49 18.00 18.34
CA ASN A 92 3.85 17.51 18.30
C ASN A 92 4.69 18.28 19.34
N PRO A 93 5.10 17.65 20.46
CA PRO A 93 5.81 18.34 21.53
C PRO A 93 7.31 18.56 21.25
N HIS A 94 7.84 18.05 20.13
CA HIS A 94 9.26 18.18 19.83
C HIS A 94 9.58 19.57 19.28
N ASN A 95 10.48 20.29 19.96
CA ASN A 95 10.87 21.65 19.57
C ASN A 95 11.52 21.75 18.18
N ASN A 96 12.09 20.65 17.67
CA ASN A 96 12.62 20.55 16.30
C ASN A 96 11.60 20.00 15.30
N GLY A 97 10.36 19.74 15.74
CA GLY A 97 9.32 19.10 14.95
C GLY A 97 9.71 17.70 14.48
N GLY A 98 10.55 16.98 15.24
CA GLY A 98 10.98 15.63 14.91
C GLY A 98 9.80 14.67 14.83
N THR A 99 9.79 13.84 13.80
CA THR A 99 8.77 12.80 13.56
C THR A 99 9.47 11.58 12.98
N ARG A 100 8.86 10.41 13.13
CA ARG A 100 9.26 9.15 12.49
C ARG A 100 8.09 8.62 11.68
N PRO A 101 8.29 7.65 10.77
CA PRO A 101 7.21 7.03 10.01
C PRO A 101 5.98 6.69 10.86
N LEU A 102 4.85 7.27 10.50
CA LEU A 102 3.54 7.06 11.11
C LEU A 102 2.45 7.21 10.04
N ALA A 103 1.30 6.60 10.28
CA ALA A 103 0.08 6.83 9.52
C ALA A 103 -1.08 7.07 10.49
N LEU A 104 -1.71 8.24 10.41
CA LEU A 104 -2.93 8.59 11.13
C LEU A 104 -4.10 8.52 10.15
N TRP A 105 -4.96 7.52 10.31
CA TRP A 105 -6.10 7.29 9.44
C TRP A 105 -7.40 7.72 10.13
N VAL A 106 -8.07 8.70 9.54
CA VAL A 106 -9.30 9.30 10.05
C VAL A 106 -10.45 8.85 9.17
N VAL A 107 -11.37 8.07 9.72
CA VAL A 107 -12.51 7.50 9.00
C VAL A 107 -13.80 8.12 9.47
N LEU A 108 -14.56 8.74 8.57
CA LEU A 108 -15.82 9.37 8.92
C LEU A 108 -16.85 8.31 9.35
N ASN A 109 -17.63 8.60 10.39
CA ASN A 109 -18.68 7.70 10.86
C ASN A 109 -19.82 7.50 9.85
N SER A 110 -19.85 8.30 8.77
CA SER A 110 -20.74 8.12 7.62
C SER A 110 -20.27 7.04 6.64
N ALA A 111 -19.05 6.51 6.79
CA ALA A 111 -18.50 5.52 5.86
C ALA A 111 -19.35 4.23 5.86
N PRO A 112 -19.82 3.76 4.69
CA PRO A 112 -20.57 2.53 4.59
C PRO A 112 -19.77 1.33 5.13
N SER A 113 -20.38 0.49 5.95
CA SER A 113 -19.73 -0.71 6.51
C SER A 113 -18.63 -0.47 7.57
N LEU A 114 -18.45 0.76 8.07
CA LEU A 114 -17.48 1.04 9.15
C LEU A 114 -17.68 0.16 10.40
N ASP A 115 -18.92 -0.20 10.71
CA ASP A 115 -19.24 -1.07 11.86
C ASP A 115 -18.98 -2.56 11.59
N THR A 116 -18.66 -2.94 10.36
CA THR A 116 -18.49 -4.34 9.95
C THR A 116 -17.11 -4.63 9.35
N ILE A 117 -16.23 -3.62 9.28
CA ILE A 117 -14.82 -3.83 8.98
C ILE A 117 -14.09 -4.35 10.22
N ALA A 118 -13.09 -5.20 10.00
CA ALA A 118 -12.12 -5.56 11.03
C ALA A 118 -10.76 -4.94 10.69
N VAL A 119 -10.22 -4.11 11.58
CA VAL A 119 -8.93 -3.44 11.38
C VAL A 119 -7.87 -4.13 12.22
N PHE A 120 -6.70 -4.42 11.68
CA PHE A 120 -5.58 -5.01 12.41
C PHE A 120 -4.26 -4.30 12.11
N GLU A 121 -3.35 -4.38 13.07
CA GLU A 121 -1.97 -3.91 12.93
C GLU A 121 -1.08 -5.06 12.45
N ALA A 122 -0.43 -4.91 11.29
CA ALA A 122 0.41 -5.97 10.76
C ALA A 122 1.65 -6.21 11.62
N ALA A 123 2.15 -5.18 12.31
CA ALA A 123 3.33 -5.24 13.18
C ALA A 123 3.10 -6.00 14.50
N ASN A 124 1.84 -6.17 14.94
CA ASN A 124 1.55 -6.92 16.17
C ASN A 124 1.94 -8.40 16.07
N GLY A 125 2.03 -8.93 14.83
CA GLY A 125 2.38 -10.31 14.56
C GLY A 125 1.35 -11.31 15.07
N GLY A 126 1.45 -12.55 14.57
CA GLY A 126 0.64 -13.67 15.03
C GLY A 126 -0.66 -13.88 14.26
N ALA A 127 -1.29 -15.01 14.58
CA ALA A 127 -2.51 -15.45 13.90
C ALA A 127 -3.72 -14.63 14.33
N ILE A 128 -4.33 -13.95 13.36
CA ILE A 128 -5.59 -13.23 13.46
C ILE A 128 -6.68 -14.14 12.91
N ALA A 129 -7.72 -14.41 13.71
CA ALA A 129 -8.90 -15.12 13.25
C ALA A 129 -10.05 -14.13 13.10
N THR A 130 -10.68 -14.08 11.92
CA THR A 130 -11.81 -13.18 11.66
C THR A 130 -12.81 -13.82 10.70
N THR A 131 -14.05 -13.33 10.74
CA THR A 131 -15.10 -13.63 9.78
C THR A 131 -15.60 -12.37 9.05
N ALA A 132 -14.89 -11.25 9.21
CA ALA A 132 -15.31 -9.97 8.63
C ALA A 132 -15.25 -10.03 7.10
N ARG A 133 -16.25 -9.41 6.46
CA ARG A 133 -16.30 -9.28 5.00
C ARG A 133 -15.26 -8.30 4.47
N ASN A 134 -14.94 -7.29 5.27
CA ASN A 134 -13.92 -6.31 4.95
C ASN A 134 -12.86 -6.37 6.05
N VAL A 135 -11.61 -6.59 5.65
CA VAL A 135 -10.47 -6.59 6.58
C VAL A 135 -9.51 -5.50 6.15
N VAL A 136 -9.00 -4.74 7.10
CA VAL A 136 -7.98 -3.71 6.86
C VAL A 136 -6.74 -4.06 7.65
N LEU A 137 -5.58 -4.03 6.99
CA LEU A 137 -4.29 -4.13 7.64
C LEU A 137 -3.58 -2.79 7.56
N MET A 138 -3.11 -2.31 8.72
CA MET A 138 -2.32 -1.10 8.85
C MET A 138 -0.88 -1.45 9.21
N SER A 139 0.09 -0.76 8.62
CA SER A 139 1.50 -0.79 9.04
C SER A 139 2.33 0.22 8.25
N VAL A 140 3.14 1.05 8.91
CA VAL A 140 4.12 1.90 8.21
C VAL A 140 5.40 1.17 7.76
N SER A 141 5.51 -0.12 8.06
CA SER A 141 6.58 -0.98 7.58
C SER A 141 6.00 -1.96 6.58
N PRO A 142 6.72 -2.28 5.48
CA PRO A 142 6.30 -3.38 4.63
C PRO A 142 6.21 -4.70 5.37
N PHE A 143 5.30 -5.54 4.90
CA PHE A 143 4.97 -6.80 5.54
C PHE A 143 4.47 -7.82 4.52
N THR A 144 4.49 -9.09 4.88
CA THR A 144 3.79 -10.15 4.17
C THR A 144 2.59 -10.59 4.97
N ALA A 145 1.46 -10.78 4.29
CA ALA A 145 0.25 -11.33 4.86
C ALA A 145 -0.08 -12.66 4.18
N THR A 146 -0.24 -13.70 4.98
CA THR A 146 -0.64 -15.04 4.55
C THR A 146 -2.00 -15.35 5.14
N ALA A 147 -3.01 -15.48 4.28
CA ALA A 147 -4.37 -15.81 4.67
C ALA A 147 -4.65 -17.28 4.34
N THR A 148 -5.22 -18.01 5.31
CA THR A 148 -5.84 -19.31 5.10
C THR A 148 -7.36 -19.16 5.29
N MET A 149 -8.15 -19.64 4.34
CA MET A 149 -9.60 -19.48 4.32
C MET A 149 -10.28 -20.84 4.21
N THR A 150 -11.50 -20.95 4.75
CA THR A 150 -12.34 -22.15 4.63
C THR A 150 -13.56 -21.87 3.76
N GLY A 151 -13.71 -22.63 2.69
CA GLY A 151 -14.84 -22.52 1.75
C GLY A 151 -14.45 -21.85 0.45
N LYS A 152 -15.48 -21.54 -0.35
CA LYS A 152 -15.36 -20.84 -1.63
C LYS A 152 -15.46 -19.34 -1.39
N TYR A 153 -14.62 -18.54 -2.04
CA TYR A 153 -14.63 -17.09 -1.87
C TYR A 153 -14.25 -16.35 -3.14
N ALA A 154 -14.75 -15.12 -3.27
CA ALA A 154 -14.12 -14.12 -4.09
C ALA A 154 -13.45 -13.08 -3.18
N VAL A 155 -12.23 -12.67 -3.54
CA VAL A 155 -11.49 -11.65 -2.80
C VAL A 155 -10.90 -10.63 -3.76
N THR A 156 -11.04 -9.36 -3.40
CA THR A 156 -10.29 -8.26 -4.00
C THR A 156 -9.44 -7.62 -2.92
N ILE A 157 -8.14 -7.52 -3.16
CA ILE A 157 -7.21 -6.84 -2.28
C ILE A 157 -6.76 -5.57 -2.97
N LYS A 158 -6.84 -4.44 -2.26
CA LYS A 158 -6.41 -3.14 -2.76
C LYS A 158 -5.45 -2.46 -1.78
N PRO A 159 -4.44 -1.73 -2.27
CA PRO A 159 -3.50 -1.00 -1.44
C PRO A 159 -4.07 0.39 -1.09
N SER A 160 -5.31 0.41 -0.61
CA SER A 160 -6.11 1.59 -0.30
C SER A 160 -7.03 1.29 0.89
N PRO A 161 -7.66 2.29 1.51
CA PRO A 161 -8.64 2.05 2.57
C PRO A 161 -9.93 1.39 2.04
N PHE A 162 -10.76 0.87 2.94
CA PHE A 162 -11.88 -0.02 2.60
C PHE A 162 -13.01 0.67 1.85
N ASP A 163 -13.17 1.97 2.05
CA ASP A 163 -14.12 2.82 1.32
C ASP A 163 -13.79 2.88 -0.19
N MET A 164 -12.56 2.53 -0.57
CA MET A 164 -12.13 2.45 -1.96
C MET A 164 -12.21 1.04 -2.59
N LEU A 165 -12.68 0.03 -1.85
CA LEU A 165 -12.81 -1.35 -2.38
C LEU A 165 -13.75 -1.44 -3.60
N GLY A 166 -14.80 -0.62 -3.63
CA GLY A 166 -15.77 -0.58 -4.73
C GLY A 166 -15.37 0.27 -5.93
N ASN A 167 -14.35 1.13 -5.79
CA ASN A 167 -13.98 2.09 -6.83
C ASN A 167 -13.19 1.40 -7.96
N ALA A 168 -13.63 1.57 -9.21
CA ALA A 168 -13.03 0.92 -10.38
C ALA A 168 -11.71 1.56 -10.85
N GLU A 169 -11.46 2.81 -10.48
CA GLU A 169 -10.19 3.52 -10.76
C GLU A 169 -9.06 3.08 -9.83
N CYS A 170 -9.41 2.34 -8.78
CA CYS A 170 -8.46 1.72 -7.89
C CYS A 170 -7.91 0.41 -8.42
N GLU A 171 -6.60 0.38 -8.59
CA GLU A 171 -5.93 -0.87 -8.89
C GLU A 171 -5.98 -1.87 -7.74
N TYR A 172 -6.15 -3.14 -8.11
CA TYR A 172 -6.06 -4.26 -7.19
C TYR A 172 -4.68 -4.89 -7.26
N VAL A 173 -4.21 -5.39 -6.12
CA VAL A 173 -2.97 -6.15 -6.04
C VAL A 173 -3.21 -7.65 -6.22
N LEU A 174 -4.39 -8.10 -5.82
CA LEU A 174 -4.86 -9.45 -6.03
C LEU A 174 -6.38 -9.41 -6.23
N LYS A 175 -6.85 -10.12 -7.25
CA LYS A 175 -8.26 -10.41 -7.44
C LYS A 175 -8.41 -11.88 -7.75
N MET A 176 -9.23 -12.56 -6.97
CA MET A 176 -9.58 -13.96 -7.21
C MET A 176 -11.09 -14.05 -7.27
N ASP A 177 -11.59 -14.47 -8.43
CA ASP A 177 -12.99 -14.81 -8.60
C ASP A 177 -13.16 -16.29 -8.27
N ASP A 178 -13.99 -16.59 -7.27
CA ASP A 178 -14.48 -17.94 -7.01
C ASP A 178 -13.40 -18.97 -6.68
N ALA A 179 -12.41 -18.57 -5.87
CA ALA A 179 -11.28 -19.39 -5.50
C ALA A 179 -11.67 -20.58 -4.61
N ILE A 180 -11.05 -21.72 -4.91
CA ILE A 180 -11.04 -22.94 -4.06
C ILE A 180 -9.71 -23.04 -3.30
N SER A 181 -8.71 -22.21 -3.65
CA SER A 181 -7.41 -22.23 -2.98
C SER A 181 -7.60 -21.99 -1.49
N PRO A 182 -7.06 -22.84 -0.60
CA PRO A 182 -7.22 -22.64 0.83
C PRO A 182 -6.44 -21.42 1.33
N SER A 183 -5.53 -20.85 0.53
CA SER A 183 -4.70 -19.72 0.97
C SER A 183 -4.21 -18.82 -0.15
N PHE A 184 -3.79 -17.62 0.24
CA PHE A 184 -2.89 -16.77 -0.53
C PHE A 184 -1.81 -16.20 0.40
N SER A 185 -0.67 -15.82 -0.17
CA SER A 185 0.40 -15.10 0.53
C SER A 185 0.85 -13.95 -0.34
N GLN A 186 0.81 -12.74 0.21
CA GLN A 186 1.09 -11.53 -0.54
C GLN A 186 1.87 -10.54 0.33
N SER A 187 2.89 -9.93 -0.27
CA SER A 187 3.67 -8.88 0.38
C SER A 187 3.15 -7.51 -0.01
N PHE A 188 3.17 -6.59 0.96
CA PHE A 188 2.59 -5.26 0.88
C PHE A 188 3.57 -4.19 1.32
N SER A 189 3.58 -3.08 0.59
CA SER A 189 4.35 -1.89 0.90
C SER A 189 3.48 -0.65 1.09
N SER A 190 2.16 -0.73 1.05
CA SER A 190 1.26 0.39 1.38
C SER A 190 0.91 0.38 2.86
N PRO A 191 0.74 1.56 3.52
CA PRO A 191 0.43 1.62 4.93
C PRO A 191 -0.97 1.15 5.30
N ILE A 192 -1.87 1.06 4.31
CA ILE A 192 -3.24 0.58 4.48
C ILE A 192 -3.57 -0.35 3.32
N ILE A 193 -3.90 -1.59 3.65
CA ILE A 193 -4.36 -2.60 2.69
C ILE A 193 -5.76 -3.04 3.08
N SER A 194 -6.67 -3.09 2.11
CA SER A 194 -8.03 -3.57 2.33
C SER A 194 -8.30 -4.84 1.55
N PHE A 195 -8.95 -5.79 2.21
CA PHE A 195 -9.44 -7.04 1.67
C PHE A 195 -10.96 -6.95 1.63
N GLY A 196 -11.55 -7.05 0.45
CA GLY A 196 -12.99 -7.13 0.24
C GLY A 196 -13.39 -8.52 -0.20
N PHE A 197 -14.22 -9.18 0.60
CA PHE A 197 -14.79 -10.49 0.28
C PHE A 197 -16.23 -10.33 -0.22
N ASP A 198 -16.69 -11.26 -1.07
CA ASP A 198 -18.09 -11.31 -1.49
C ASP A 198 -19.05 -11.64 -0.34
N SER A 199 -18.57 -12.40 0.64
CA SER A 199 -19.31 -12.90 1.79
C SER A 199 -18.42 -12.98 3.04
N ALA A 200 -19.03 -13.14 4.21
CA ALA A 200 -18.30 -13.38 5.44
C ALA A 200 -17.63 -14.77 5.39
N ILE A 201 -16.30 -14.81 5.45
CA ILE A 201 -15.53 -16.05 5.40
C ILE A 201 -14.65 -16.21 6.64
N SER A 202 -14.59 -17.44 7.18
CA SER A 202 -13.64 -17.76 8.24
C SER A 202 -12.22 -17.75 7.68
N MET A 203 -11.43 -16.80 8.17
CA MET A 203 -10.06 -16.57 7.75
C MET A 203 -9.12 -16.60 8.95
N GLN A 204 -7.97 -17.25 8.76
CA GLN A 204 -6.79 -17.08 9.60
C GLN A 204 -5.75 -16.30 8.81
N LEU A 205 -5.41 -15.12 9.30
CA LEU A 205 -4.40 -14.25 8.72
C LEU A 205 -3.15 -14.26 9.60
N ASN A 206 -1.99 -14.43 8.99
CA ASN A 206 -0.71 -14.25 9.65
C ASN A 206 0.04 -13.12 8.95
N THR A 207 0.57 -12.18 9.72
CA THR A 207 1.43 -11.13 9.22
C THR A 207 2.85 -11.32 9.74
N ASP A 208 3.81 -10.97 8.90
CA ASP A 208 5.22 -10.90 9.29
C ASP A 208 5.85 -9.68 8.60
N LEU A 209 6.83 -9.06 9.25
CA LEU A 209 7.52 -7.89 8.70
C LEU A 209 8.62 -8.28 7.68
N SER A 210 8.56 -9.50 7.11
CA SER A 210 9.42 -9.86 5.99
C SER A 210 8.80 -9.37 4.69
N PHE A 211 9.61 -8.74 3.86
CA PHE A 211 9.25 -8.32 2.52
C PHE A 211 10.22 -8.96 1.53
N PRO A 212 9.86 -10.07 0.86
CA PRO A 212 10.75 -10.78 -0.04
C PRO A 212 11.01 -9.96 -1.31
N VAL A 213 12.28 -9.57 -1.46
CA VAL A 213 12.81 -8.92 -2.68
C VAL A 213 13.12 -9.93 -3.78
N ASP A 214 13.37 -11.19 -3.43
CA ASP A 214 13.47 -12.31 -4.37
C ASP A 214 12.18 -13.14 -4.32
N ARG A 215 11.53 -13.33 -5.47
CA ARG A 215 10.33 -14.17 -5.63
C ARG A 215 10.52 -15.19 -6.74
N ALA A 216 9.72 -16.26 -6.67
CA ALA A 216 9.66 -17.23 -7.74
C ALA A 216 8.74 -16.72 -8.86
N ILE A 217 9.14 -16.92 -10.13
CA ILE A 217 8.34 -16.57 -11.32
C ILE A 217 7.13 -17.49 -11.52
N ASN A 218 6.89 -18.45 -10.63
CA ASN A 218 5.86 -19.47 -10.82
C ASN A 218 4.45 -18.99 -10.48
N ALA A 219 4.30 -17.78 -9.96
CA ALA A 219 3.02 -17.18 -9.63
C ALA A 219 3.01 -15.70 -10.02
N SER A 220 1.85 -15.23 -10.49
CA SER A 220 1.56 -13.80 -10.65
C SER A 220 1.78 -13.07 -9.33
N GLY A 221 2.06 -11.78 -9.42
CA GLY A 221 2.26 -10.95 -8.25
C GLY A 221 2.23 -9.48 -8.59
N TYR A 222 2.63 -8.68 -7.62
CA TYR A 222 2.80 -7.26 -7.80
C TYR A 222 3.96 -6.72 -6.97
N LEU A 223 4.38 -5.53 -7.34
CA LEU A 223 5.33 -4.68 -6.67
C LEU A 223 4.74 -3.27 -6.64
N SER A 224 4.98 -2.52 -5.58
CA SER A 224 4.68 -1.09 -5.56
C SER A 224 5.82 -0.31 -4.93
N GLY A 225 6.02 0.89 -5.45
CA GLY A 225 6.98 1.84 -4.92
C GLY A 225 6.64 2.28 -3.50
N PRO A 226 7.62 2.89 -2.81
CA PRO A 226 7.40 3.56 -1.53
C PRO A 226 6.15 4.43 -1.54
N GLY A 227 5.29 4.29 -0.53
CA GLY A 227 4.20 5.25 -0.35
C GLY A 227 3.05 5.16 -1.34
N TYR A 228 3.03 4.16 -2.23
CA TYR A 228 1.90 3.96 -3.12
C TYR A 228 0.65 3.64 -2.29
N ILE A 229 -0.34 4.53 -2.38
CA ILE A 229 -1.69 4.25 -1.91
C ILE A 229 -2.58 4.46 -3.11
N GLY A 230 -3.19 3.37 -3.56
CA GLY A 230 -4.05 3.43 -4.73
C GLY A 230 -5.16 4.46 -4.54
N CYS A 231 -5.69 4.96 -5.65
CA CYS A 231 -6.97 5.69 -5.74
C CYS A 231 -7.11 7.08 -5.14
N ALA A 232 -6.15 7.58 -4.36
CA ALA A 232 -6.19 8.97 -3.92
C ALA A 232 -6.01 9.92 -5.13
N ASP A 233 -6.16 11.24 -4.93
CA ASP A 233 -5.55 12.19 -5.86
C ASP A 233 -4.09 11.79 -6.02
N LYS A 234 -3.79 11.23 -7.18
CA LYS A 234 -2.57 10.49 -7.39
C LYS A 234 -1.35 11.44 -7.52
N ALA A 235 -1.58 12.76 -7.52
CA ALA A 235 -0.58 13.80 -7.30
C ALA A 235 -0.06 13.86 -5.85
N LEU A 236 -0.75 13.20 -4.92
CA LEU A 236 -0.35 13.06 -3.54
C LEU A 236 0.11 11.63 -3.28
N VAL A 237 1.16 11.49 -2.46
CA VAL A 237 1.79 10.22 -2.14
C VAL A 237 1.91 10.08 -0.64
N PHE A 238 1.85 8.85 -0.13
CA PHE A 238 2.11 8.62 1.30
C PHE A 238 3.60 8.64 1.56
N ARG A 239 4.11 9.65 2.25
CA ARG A 239 5.56 9.84 2.40
C ARG A 239 6.08 9.10 3.63
N ASN A 240 7.11 8.29 3.45
CA ASN A 240 7.62 7.45 4.54
C ASN A 240 9.12 7.17 4.38
N GLU A 241 9.89 7.50 5.42
CA GLU A 241 11.35 7.39 5.44
C GLU A 241 11.83 5.94 5.65
N ASN A 242 10.95 5.01 6.07
CA ASN A 242 11.31 3.59 6.19
C ASN A 242 11.72 2.98 4.85
N TYR A 243 11.25 3.55 3.75
CA TYR A 243 11.60 3.09 2.41
C TYR A 243 13.02 3.50 2.00
N VAL A 244 13.60 4.54 2.63
CA VAL A 244 14.85 5.18 2.21
C VAL A 244 16.04 4.74 3.09
N THR A 245 15.81 4.40 4.37
CA THR A 245 16.90 4.12 5.32
C THR A 245 16.62 2.88 6.20
N GLY A 246 17.47 1.84 6.13
CA GLY A 246 17.46 0.73 7.11
C GLY A 246 17.92 -0.64 6.58
N THR A 247 18.02 -1.66 7.43
CA THR A 247 18.24 -3.07 7.03
C THR A 247 17.02 -3.71 6.37
N ALA A 248 15.86 -3.06 6.50
CA ALA A 248 14.62 -3.33 5.76
C ALA A 248 14.42 -2.31 4.61
N SER A 249 15.47 -1.55 4.24
CA SER A 249 15.46 -0.79 3.00
C SER A 249 15.07 -1.77 1.91
N PHE A 250 14.07 -1.42 1.11
CA PHE A 250 13.83 -2.13 -0.13
C PHE A 250 15.15 -2.07 -0.86
N ASN A 251 15.76 -3.22 -1.13
CA ASN A 251 16.67 -3.23 -2.26
C ASN A 251 15.82 -2.68 -3.39
N GLU A 252 16.35 -1.66 -4.04
CA GLU A 252 15.86 -0.96 -5.21
C GLU A 252 15.63 -1.93 -6.38
N THR A 253 15.40 -3.22 -6.14
CA THR A 253 15.57 -4.32 -7.05
C THR A 253 14.70 -5.46 -6.57
N PHE A 254 13.63 -5.68 -7.31
CA PHE A 254 12.74 -6.80 -7.12
C PHE A 254 13.07 -7.88 -8.14
N ASN A 255 13.56 -9.02 -7.68
CA ASN A 255 14.00 -10.11 -8.54
C ASN A 255 12.94 -11.21 -8.59
N VAL A 256 12.51 -11.57 -9.78
CA VAL A 256 11.61 -12.70 -10.01
C VAL A 256 12.35 -13.74 -10.82
N LYS A 257 12.60 -14.92 -10.24
CA LYS A 257 13.49 -15.94 -10.81
C LYS A 257 12.76 -17.27 -11.02
N GLY A 258 13.13 -17.99 -12.08
CA GLY A 258 12.69 -19.35 -12.35
C GLY A 258 13.68 -20.12 -13.22
N GLN A 259 13.45 -21.43 -13.31
CA GLN A 259 14.27 -22.30 -14.17
C GLN A 259 13.73 -22.40 -15.61
N THR A 260 12.48 -22.01 -15.83
CA THR A 260 11.78 -22.16 -17.11
C THR A 260 11.29 -20.80 -17.56
N ARG A 261 11.44 -20.50 -18.86
CA ARG A 261 10.84 -19.31 -19.47
C ARG A 261 9.32 -19.36 -19.38
N ARG A 262 8.74 -18.20 -19.07
CA ARG A 262 7.32 -17.96 -18.95
C ARG A 262 6.97 -16.71 -19.75
N HIS A 263 5.76 -16.70 -20.26
CA HIS A 263 5.18 -15.47 -20.80
C HIS A 263 4.75 -14.61 -19.61
N ILE A 264 5.23 -13.38 -19.54
CA ILE A 264 4.93 -12.44 -18.47
C ILE A 264 4.23 -11.23 -19.06
N SER A 265 3.02 -10.93 -18.58
CA SER A 265 2.30 -9.70 -18.91
C SER A 265 2.38 -8.75 -17.72
N PHE A 266 2.86 -7.54 -17.93
CA PHE A 266 2.98 -6.48 -16.94
C PHE A 266 1.87 -5.45 -17.14
N TYR A 267 1.38 -4.93 -16.02
CA TYR A 267 0.45 -3.83 -15.96
C TYR A 267 0.92 -2.85 -14.87
N GLY A 268 1.05 -1.58 -15.21
CA GLY A 268 1.54 -0.52 -14.34
C GLY A 268 0.51 0.59 -14.13
N ASP A 269 0.43 1.08 -12.91
CA ASP A 269 -0.15 2.38 -12.55
C ASP A 269 0.97 3.25 -11.98
N LEU A 270 1.27 4.33 -12.70
CA LEU A 270 2.52 5.07 -12.59
C LEU A 270 2.25 6.55 -12.31
N ASN A 271 3.10 7.11 -11.45
CA ASN A 271 3.35 8.53 -11.33
C ASN A 271 4.86 8.73 -11.18
N THR A 272 5.57 8.65 -12.29
CA THR A 272 7.03 8.72 -12.38
C THR A 272 7.45 9.69 -13.48
N ASP A 273 8.67 10.20 -13.39
CA ASP A 273 9.22 11.14 -14.36
C ASP A 273 10.64 10.76 -14.78
N ASP A 274 11.25 11.59 -15.63
CA ASP A 274 12.57 11.34 -16.16
C ASP A 274 13.68 11.26 -15.09
N THR A 275 13.47 11.87 -13.93
CA THR A 275 14.43 11.87 -12.81
C THR A 275 14.31 10.61 -11.95
N ALA A 276 13.13 9.99 -11.93
CA ALA A 276 12.82 8.80 -11.14
C ALA A 276 12.19 7.67 -12.00
N PRO A 277 12.85 7.19 -13.07
CA PRO A 277 12.31 6.11 -13.88
C PRO A 277 12.30 4.78 -13.13
N ILE A 278 11.41 3.88 -13.56
CA ILE A 278 11.47 2.47 -13.21
C ILE A 278 12.23 1.73 -14.30
N MET A 279 13.15 0.85 -13.92
CA MET A 279 13.99 0.09 -14.84
C MET A 279 13.60 -1.39 -14.78
N LEU A 280 13.13 -1.95 -15.89
CA LEU A 280 12.82 -3.38 -16.02
C LEU A 280 13.95 -4.08 -16.78
N TYR A 281 14.62 -5.01 -16.11
CA TYR A 281 15.66 -5.86 -16.67
C TYR A 281 15.10 -7.24 -17.02
N ASP A 282 15.33 -7.69 -18.25
CA ASP A 282 15.21 -9.10 -18.62
C ASP A 282 16.52 -9.80 -18.33
N MET A 283 16.56 -10.63 -17.28
CA MET A 283 17.77 -11.28 -16.81
C MET A 283 18.20 -12.45 -17.71
N ASP A 284 17.40 -12.81 -18.72
CA ASP A 284 17.77 -13.79 -19.74
C ASP A 284 18.67 -13.18 -20.84
N THR A 285 18.82 -11.85 -20.86
CA THR A 285 19.55 -11.12 -21.92
C THR A 285 20.51 -10.09 -21.33
N ASP A 286 21.56 -9.75 -22.07
CA ASP A 286 22.46 -8.63 -21.75
C ASP A 286 21.94 -7.29 -22.33
N GLY A 287 20.63 -7.18 -22.56
CA GLY A 287 20.01 -5.97 -23.10
C GLY A 287 20.00 -4.82 -22.11
N GLU A 288 19.93 -3.59 -22.62
CA GLU A 288 19.65 -2.42 -21.79
C GLU A 288 18.25 -2.58 -21.14
N PRO A 289 18.07 -2.15 -19.88
CA PRO A 289 16.78 -2.20 -19.22
C PRO A 289 15.75 -1.35 -19.95
N LEU A 290 14.50 -1.82 -19.94
CA LEU A 290 13.36 -1.00 -20.36
C LEU A 290 13.13 0.08 -19.31
N ARG A 291 13.24 1.34 -19.73
CA ARG A 291 12.93 2.52 -18.93
C ARG A 291 11.43 2.79 -18.99
N ILE A 292 10.77 2.76 -17.84
CA ILE A 292 9.32 2.87 -17.68
C ILE A 292 9.00 4.18 -16.98
N LEU A 293 8.14 4.96 -17.63
CA LEU A 293 7.67 6.28 -17.20
C LEU A 293 6.15 6.36 -17.36
N GLY A 294 5.50 7.14 -16.51
CA GLY A 294 4.10 7.47 -16.69
C GLY A 294 3.65 8.54 -15.71
N ASN A 295 2.93 9.55 -16.19
CA ASN A 295 2.41 10.64 -15.40
C ASN A 295 0.88 10.68 -15.52
N GLN A 296 0.21 11.18 -14.49
CA GLN A 296 -1.26 11.27 -14.52
C GLN A 296 -1.73 12.57 -15.14
N ASN A 297 -0.93 13.63 -15.02
CA ASN A 297 -1.27 14.94 -15.57
C ASN A 297 -1.40 14.92 -17.10
N ASP A 298 -0.78 13.95 -17.77
CA ASP A 298 -0.83 13.75 -19.21
C ASP A 298 -1.56 12.45 -19.63
N ASN A 299 -2.23 11.77 -18.69
CA ASN A 299 -2.92 10.49 -18.90
C ASN A 299 -2.03 9.37 -19.45
N THR A 300 -0.77 9.33 -19.02
CA THR A 300 0.21 8.27 -19.36
C THR A 300 0.53 7.34 -18.21
N SER A 301 -0.26 7.41 -17.13
CA SER A 301 -0.05 6.65 -15.91
C SER A 301 -0.25 5.14 -16.07
N THR A 302 -0.99 4.70 -17.08
CA THR A 302 -1.15 3.28 -17.35
C THR A 302 -0.08 2.77 -18.31
N TRP A 303 0.52 1.64 -17.96
CA TRP A 303 1.56 1.00 -18.75
C TRP A 303 1.30 -0.50 -18.88
N GLU A 304 1.47 -1.04 -20.07
CA GLU A 304 1.36 -2.48 -20.33
C GLU A 304 2.56 -2.94 -21.15
N TYR A 305 3.08 -4.12 -20.82
CA TYR A 305 4.21 -4.71 -21.52
C TYR A 305 4.19 -6.21 -21.39
N GLU A 306 4.70 -6.94 -22.39
CA GLU A 306 4.80 -8.39 -22.34
C GLU A 306 6.19 -8.84 -22.74
N MET A 307 6.70 -9.87 -22.06
CA MET A 307 7.95 -10.52 -22.45
C MET A 307 7.98 -11.99 -22.06
N ASP A 308 8.74 -12.78 -22.81
CA ASP A 308 9.01 -14.17 -22.46
C ASP A 308 10.36 -14.26 -21.75
N THR A 309 10.37 -14.56 -20.45
CA THR A 309 11.60 -14.60 -19.65
C THR A 309 11.57 -15.72 -18.61
N SER A 310 12.73 -16.22 -18.20
CA SER A 310 12.88 -17.07 -17.01
C SER A 310 13.12 -16.26 -15.75
N SER A 311 13.58 -15.01 -15.88
CA SER A 311 13.85 -14.14 -14.75
C SER A 311 13.83 -12.66 -15.14
N PHE A 312 13.24 -11.82 -14.30
CA PHE A 312 13.27 -10.37 -14.48
C PHE A 312 13.61 -9.64 -13.19
N SER A 313 14.01 -8.37 -13.34
CA SER A 313 14.24 -7.49 -12.21
C SER A 313 13.60 -6.12 -12.43
N ILE A 314 12.95 -5.56 -11.42
CA ILE A 314 12.41 -4.19 -11.45
C ILE A 314 13.22 -3.34 -10.47
N HIS A 315 13.77 -2.22 -10.96
CA HIS A 315 14.61 -1.33 -10.18
C HIS A 315 14.14 0.13 -10.20
N TRP A 316 14.39 0.87 -9.12
CA TRP A 316 14.09 2.30 -9.00
C TRP A 316 15.04 2.97 -8.00
N ASP A 317 15.44 4.22 -8.23
CA ASP A 317 16.39 4.93 -7.36
C ASP A 317 15.67 5.67 -6.23
N SER A 318 15.81 5.21 -4.99
CA SER A 318 15.09 5.73 -3.81
C SER A 318 15.30 7.22 -3.49
N LEU A 319 16.37 7.86 -3.99
CA LEU A 319 16.70 9.26 -3.68
C LEU A 319 15.71 10.27 -4.26
N PHE A 320 15.01 9.89 -5.33
CA PHE A 320 14.12 10.78 -6.04
C PHE A 320 12.65 10.66 -5.63
N TRP A 321 12.25 9.64 -4.85
CA TRP A 321 10.86 9.18 -4.71
C TRP A 321 10.06 9.86 -3.60
N CYS A 322 10.18 11.18 -3.47
CA CYS A 322 9.39 11.91 -2.50
C CYS A 322 7.97 12.23 -2.99
N ASN A 323 7.75 12.26 -4.31
CA ASN A 323 6.48 12.63 -4.94
C ASN A 323 6.01 11.63 -6.01
N GLU A 324 6.79 10.57 -6.23
CA GLU A 324 6.60 9.59 -7.27
C GLU A 324 6.09 8.29 -6.65
N THR A 325 5.20 7.61 -7.36
CA THR A 325 4.68 6.32 -6.93
C THR A 325 4.46 5.41 -8.12
N PHE A 326 4.44 4.11 -7.85
CA PHE A 326 4.05 3.13 -8.84
C PHE A 326 3.46 1.90 -8.20
N MET A 327 2.69 1.19 -9.00
CA MET A 327 2.36 -0.20 -8.79
C MET A 327 2.52 -0.93 -10.12
N ILE A 328 3.29 -2.01 -10.13
CA ILE A 328 3.41 -2.91 -11.28
C ILE A 328 2.90 -4.28 -10.84
N ARG A 329 1.84 -4.72 -11.48
CA ARG A 329 1.33 -6.09 -11.43
C ARG A 329 1.93 -6.88 -12.59
N TYR A 330 2.22 -8.15 -12.36
CA TYR A 330 2.66 -9.06 -13.41
C TYR A 330 1.88 -10.37 -13.33
N ASP A 331 1.45 -10.84 -14.50
CA ASP A 331 0.77 -12.11 -14.66
C ASP A 331 1.68 -13.12 -15.34
N VAL A 332 1.75 -14.32 -14.75
CA VAL A 332 2.58 -15.41 -15.25
C VAL A 332 1.73 -16.36 -16.08
N GLY A 333 2.02 -16.41 -17.38
CA GLY A 333 1.44 -17.36 -18.31
C GLY A 333 2.06 -18.77 -18.28
N GLY A 334 1.69 -19.58 -19.27
CA GLY A 334 2.22 -20.93 -19.43
C GLY A 334 3.73 -20.98 -19.70
N PRO A 335 4.37 -22.16 -19.58
CA PRO A 335 5.74 -22.37 -20.03
C PRO A 335 5.87 -22.02 -21.52
N VAL A 336 6.90 -21.27 -21.88
CA VAL A 336 7.23 -20.97 -23.28
C VAL A 336 8.34 -21.90 -23.73
N GLY A 337 8.22 -22.43 -24.95
CA GLY A 337 9.29 -23.24 -25.55
C GLY A 337 10.61 -22.46 -25.69
N PRO A 338 11.73 -23.13 -25.99
CA PRO A 338 12.99 -22.43 -26.27
C PRO A 338 12.79 -21.41 -27.40
N PRO A 339 13.45 -20.24 -27.34
CA PRO A 339 13.26 -19.18 -28.31
C PRO A 339 13.53 -19.72 -29.72
N GLY A 340 12.49 -19.82 -30.53
CA GLY A 340 12.68 -19.84 -31.97
C GLY A 340 13.29 -18.49 -32.34
N THR A 341 14.47 -18.48 -32.96
CA THR A 341 15.16 -17.28 -33.44
C THR A 341 14.22 -16.40 -34.27
N LYS A 342 13.56 -15.44 -33.62
CA LYS A 342 12.96 -14.26 -34.23
C LYS A 342 13.38 -13.08 -33.38
N ALA A 343 14.40 -12.38 -33.89
CA ALA A 343 14.80 -11.08 -33.38
C ALA A 343 13.65 -10.10 -33.59
N THR A 344 13.07 -9.60 -32.50
CA THR A 344 12.23 -8.40 -32.50
C THR A 344 13.11 -7.20 -32.16
N LYS A 345 12.81 -6.05 -32.77
CA LYS A 345 13.66 -4.86 -32.87
C LYS A 345 14.07 -4.24 -31.51
N SER A 346 15.25 -3.61 -31.52
CA SER A 346 15.86 -2.73 -30.51
C SER A 346 14.92 -1.62 -29.97
N PRO A 347 15.26 -1.00 -28.81
CA PRO A 347 14.30 -0.38 -27.91
C PRO A 347 13.66 0.86 -28.53
N ILE A 348 12.34 0.86 -28.53
CA ILE A 348 11.55 2.07 -28.68
C ILE A 348 11.48 2.64 -27.27
N GLU A 349 11.92 3.88 -27.05
CA GLU A 349 11.35 4.70 -25.99
C GLU A 349 9.83 4.61 -26.17
N VAL A 350 9.15 3.79 -25.38
CA VAL A 350 7.70 3.70 -25.44
C VAL A 350 7.20 4.96 -24.76
N THR A 351 7.15 6.05 -25.52
CA THR A 351 6.27 7.17 -25.20
C THR A 351 4.85 6.61 -25.32
N THR A 352 4.25 6.38 -24.16
CA THR A 352 2.86 5.99 -23.92
C THR A 352 1.91 6.61 -24.95
N THR A 353 1.36 5.77 -25.83
CA THR A 353 0.26 6.17 -26.71
C THR A 353 -1.02 6.25 -25.90
N SER A 354 -1.61 7.45 -25.87
CA SER A 354 -2.96 7.72 -25.36
C SER A 354 -3.97 6.66 -25.84
N ALA A 355 -4.57 5.92 -24.90
CA ALA A 355 -5.63 4.98 -25.21
C ALA A 355 -6.93 5.74 -25.58
N SER A 356 -7.33 5.65 -26.84
CA SER A 356 -8.68 6.01 -27.30
C SER A 356 -9.69 5.03 -26.72
N LEU A 357 -10.55 5.50 -25.81
CA LEU A 357 -11.75 4.80 -25.36
C LEU A 357 -12.58 4.34 -26.58
N ARG A 358 -12.79 3.03 -26.73
CA ARG A 358 -13.89 2.50 -27.55
C ARG A 358 -15.12 2.39 -26.66
N SER A 359 -16.15 3.13 -27.05
CA SER A 359 -17.51 3.19 -26.52
C SER A 359 -18.22 1.84 -26.42
#